data_AF-A0A973CPJ7-F1
#
_entry.id   AF-A0A973CPJ7-F1
#
_cell.length_a   1.000
_cell.length_b   1.000
_cell.length_c   1.000
_cell.angle_alpha   90.00
_cell.angle_beta   90.00
_cell.angle_gamma   90.00
#
_symmetry.space_group_name_H-M   'P 1'
#
loop_
_entity.id
_entity.type
_entity.pdbx_description
1 polymer ?
#
loop_
_entity_poly.entity_id
_entity_poly.type
_entity_poly.pdbx_seq_one_letter_code
_entity_poly.pdbx_strand_id
1 'polypeptide(L)'
;MNYKESFISTIEELTGEPITEADGMEDSLIERAPVAIPLSMKAYYSVCGNHQINTEHNRLLSPEQTYREGDHLVFAEENQNVVIWGILLNEQQDDPIVFQGQENEEKITWYSEEMTFSNFLLGMWKWQRGNE
;
A
#
# COMPACT_ATOMS: atom_id res chain seq x y z
N MET A 1 11.96 -9.72 -8.86
CA MET A 1 12.10 -8.37 -8.27
C MET A 1 12.40 -8.56 -6.79
N ASN A 2 13.39 -7.86 -6.22
CA ASN A 2 13.58 -7.87 -4.77
C ASN A 2 12.79 -6.70 -4.17
N TYR A 3 11.52 -6.95 -3.83
CA TYR A 3 10.60 -5.91 -3.34
C TYR A 3 11.18 -5.15 -2.13
N LYS A 4 11.76 -5.88 -1.16
CA LYS A 4 12.31 -5.28 0.06
C LYS A 4 13.42 -4.27 -0.25
N GLU A 5 14.39 -4.65 -1.07
CA GLU A 5 15.48 -3.75 -1.47
C GLU A 5 14.97 -2.51 -2.18
N SER A 6 14.00 -2.65 -3.09
CA SER A 6 13.41 -1.50 -3.80
C SER A 6 12.64 -0.56 -2.87
N PHE A 7 11.92 -1.10 -1.88
CA PHE A 7 11.23 -0.28 -0.89
C PHE A 7 12.19 0.45 0.02
N ILE A 8 13.19 -0.26 0.58
CA ILE A 8 14.20 0.33 1.44
C ILE A 8 14.89 1.49 0.72
N SER A 9 15.50 1.24 -0.45
CA SER A 9 16.28 2.27 -1.13
C SER A 9 15.45 3.51 -1.49
N THR A 10 14.21 3.32 -1.94
CA THR A 10 13.36 4.44 -2.33
C THR A 10 12.89 5.23 -1.11
N ILE A 11 12.50 4.57 -0.01
CA ILE A 11 12.05 5.30 1.19
C ILE A 11 13.23 6.04 1.85
N GLU A 12 14.42 5.45 1.87
CA GLU A 12 15.63 6.14 2.35
C GLU A 12 15.95 7.39 1.52
N GLU A 13 15.86 7.29 0.19
CA GLU A 13 16.03 8.43 -0.72
C GLU A 13 14.99 9.52 -0.46
N LEU A 14 13.72 9.14 -0.25
CA LEU A 14 12.61 10.05 -0.07
C LEU A 14 12.59 10.76 1.30
N THR A 15 13.14 10.12 2.32
CA THR A 15 13.10 10.61 3.70
C THR A 15 14.43 11.22 4.15
N GLY A 16 15.54 10.80 3.53
CA GLY A 16 16.88 11.12 3.98
C GLY A 16 17.30 10.34 5.24
N GLU A 17 16.50 9.37 5.68
CA GLU A 17 16.71 8.58 6.89
C GLU A 17 16.88 7.10 6.53
N PRO A 18 17.80 6.36 7.18
CA PRO A 18 17.97 4.93 6.93
C PRO A 18 16.79 4.12 7.47
N ILE A 19 16.38 3.09 6.75
CA ILE A 19 15.37 2.13 7.23
C ILE A 19 16.00 1.19 8.25
N THR A 20 15.32 0.99 9.38
CA THR A 20 15.74 0.13 10.48
C THR A 20 14.77 -1.03 10.69
N GLU A 21 15.14 -2.00 11.52
CA GLU A 21 14.23 -3.09 11.91
C GLU A 21 12.95 -2.57 12.59
N ALA A 22 13.00 -1.40 13.25
CA ALA A 22 11.83 -0.81 13.92
C ALA A 22 10.77 -0.29 12.93
N ASP A 23 11.16 -0.01 11.69
CA ASP A 23 10.27 0.43 10.62
C ASP A 23 9.49 -0.74 9.99
N GLY A 24 9.98 -1.96 10.17
CA GLY A 24 9.32 -3.20 9.73
C GLY A 24 8.26 -3.69 10.71
N MET A 25 7.30 -4.46 10.20
CA MET A 25 6.34 -5.22 11.00
C MET A 25 6.73 -6.70 11.06
N GLU A 26 6.49 -7.30 12.22
CA GLU A 26 6.59 -8.75 12.43
C GLU A 26 5.54 -9.51 11.61
N ASP A 27 5.90 -10.70 11.10
CA ASP A 27 4.99 -11.55 10.31
C ASP A 27 3.66 -11.82 11.04
N SER A 28 3.70 -12.00 12.37
CA SER A 28 2.50 -12.21 13.19
C SER A 28 1.51 -11.04 13.21
N LEU A 29 1.95 -9.82 12.90
CA LEU A 29 1.07 -8.65 12.72
C LEU A 29 0.54 -8.60 11.29
N ILE A 30 1.40 -8.91 10.31
CA ILE A 30 1.04 -8.96 8.90
C ILE A 30 -0.05 -10.01 8.64
N GLU A 31 0.03 -11.16 9.33
CA GLU A 31 -0.97 -12.24 9.27
C GLU A 31 -2.33 -11.89 9.88
N ARG A 32 -2.48 -10.74 10.54
CA ARG A 32 -3.77 -10.27 11.06
C ARG A 32 -4.66 -9.64 9.99
N ALA A 33 -4.17 -9.52 8.76
CA ALA A 33 -5.00 -9.05 7.66
C ALA A 33 -6.26 -9.92 7.50
N PRO A 34 -7.47 -9.32 7.44
CA PRO A 34 -8.72 -10.09 7.34
C PRO A 34 -8.88 -10.79 5.98
N VAL A 35 -8.04 -10.44 5.00
CA VAL A 35 -7.95 -11.10 3.70
C VAL A 35 -6.49 -11.36 3.33
N ALA A 36 -6.26 -12.32 2.45
CA ALA A 36 -4.92 -12.61 1.97
C ALA A 36 -4.34 -11.41 1.22
N ILE A 37 -3.14 -10.99 1.65
CA ILE A 37 -2.38 -9.91 1.00
C ILE A 37 -1.26 -10.49 0.12
N PRO A 38 -0.89 -9.82 -0.99
CA PRO A 38 0.10 -10.31 -1.95
C PRO A 38 1.53 -10.22 -1.42
N LEU A 39 2.46 -10.89 -2.10
CA LEU A 39 3.87 -10.97 -1.70
C LEU A 39 4.54 -9.58 -1.63
N SER A 40 4.26 -8.69 -2.60
CA SER A 40 4.82 -7.34 -2.61
C SER A 40 4.34 -6.51 -1.42
N MET A 41 3.08 -6.66 -1.00
CA MET A 41 2.53 -5.99 0.19
C MET A 41 3.12 -6.54 1.49
N LYS A 42 3.27 -7.87 1.62
CA LYS A 42 3.99 -8.48 2.75
C LYS A 42 5.43 -7.97 2.83
N ALA A 43 6.11 -7.89 1.69
CA ALA A 43 7.46 -7.37 1.62
C ALA A 43 7.54 -5.93 2.12
N TYR A 44 6.60 -5.07 1.69
CA TYR A 44 6.53 -3.69 2.16
C TYR A 44 6.31 -3.59 3.68
N TYR A 45 5.28 -4.25 4.22
CA TYR A 45 5.01 -4.21 5.66
C TYR A 45 6.20 -4.70 6.48
N SER A 46 6.92 -5.72 6.00
CA SER A 46 8.07 -6.28 6.71
C SER A 46 9.28 -5.34 6.83
N VAL A 47 9.36 -4.28 6.02
CA VAL A 47 10.51 -3.34 6.03
C VAL A 47 10.11 -1.91 6.38
N CYS A 48 8.90 -1.48 6.02
CA CYS A 48 8.44 -0.10 6.17
C CYS A 48 7.03 0.00 6.78
N GLY A 49 6.42 -1.08 7.27
CA GLY A 49 5.03 -1.06 7.75
C GLY A 49 4.77 -0.10 8.92
N ASN A 50 5.75 0.12 9.79
CA ASN A 50 5.67 1.06 10.92
C ASN A 50 6.22 2.46 10.59
N HIS A 51 6.74 2.66 9.39
CA HIS A 51 7.37 3.92 9.00
C HIS A 51 6.34 5.06 8.93
N GLN A 52 6.71 6.27 9.39
CA GLN A 52 5.79 7.41 9.52
C GLN A 52 5.13 7.82 8.18
N ILE A 53 5.82 7.63 7.05
CA ILE A 53 5.32 7.95 5.70
C ILE A 53 3.93 7.36 5.41
N ASN A 54 3.61 6.22 6.04
CA ASN A 54 2.33 5.51 5.88
C ASN A 54 1.13 6.25 6.49
N THR A 55 1.34 7.35 7.23
CA THR A 55 0.31 7.97 8.07
C THR A 55 0.04 9.44 7.76
N GLU A 56 0.58 9.97 6.65
CA GLU A 56 0.51 11.40 6.34
C GLU A 56 -0.68 11.75 5.42
N HIS A 57 -0.43 12.19 4.18
CA HIS A 57 -1.47 12.58 3.23
C HIS A 57 -2.18 11.37 2.63
N ASN A 58 -1.44 10.47 2.00
CA ASN A 58 -1.97 9.16 1.65
C ASN A 58 -1.63 8.21 2.79
N ARG A 59 -2.62 7.46 3.25
CA ARG A 59 -2.48 6.58 4.40
C ARG A 59 -2.50 5.14 3.94
N LEU A 60 -1.43 4.41 4.24
CA LEU A 60 -1.42 2.96 4.11
C LEU A 60 -2.08 2.37 5.36
N LEU A 61 -3.12 1.57 5.16
CA LEU A 61 -3.80 0.89 6.25
C LEU A 61 -2.84 -0.13 6.90
N SER A 62 -2.90 -0.28 8.21
CA SER A 62 -2.24 -1.43 8.84
C SER A 62 -2.88 -2.74 8.38
N PRO A 63 -2.18 -3.89 8.46
CA PRO A 63 -2.72 -5.17 8.00
C PRO A 63 -4.14 -5.46 8.54
N GLU A 64 -4.37 -5.26 9.84
CA GLU A 64 -5.67 -5.48 10.50
C GLU A 64 -6.77 -4.48 10.10
N GLN A 65 -6.40 -3.33 9.55
CA GLN A 65 -7.32 -2.30 9.07
C GLN A 65 -7.67 -2.45 7.59
N THR A 66 -6.91 -3.24 6.83
CA THR A 66 -7.29 -3.56 5.45
C THR A 66 -8.66 -4.24 5.44
N TYR A 67 -9.44 -4.05 4.37
CA TYR A 67 -10.79 -4.59 4.33
C TYR A 67 -11.22 -4.93 2.90
N ARG A 68 -12.29 -5.72 2.80
CA ARG A 68 -12.89 -6.08 1.51
C ARG A 68 -13.95 -5.05 1.13
N GLU A 69 -13.86 -4.55 -0.10
CA GLU A 69 -14.90 -3.76 -0.76
C GLU A 69 -15.24 -4.42 -2.10
N GLY A 70 -16.36 -5.13 -2.14
CA GLY A 70 -16.72 -6.01 -3.26
C GLY A 70 -15.65 -7.08 -3.52
N ASP A 71 -15.04 -7.01 -4.71
CA ASP A 71 -13.98 -7.90 -5.16
C ASP A 71 -12.55 -7.38 -4.89
N HIS A 72 -12.44 -6.21 -4.25
CA HIS A 72 -11.16 -5.58 -3.95
C HIS A 72 -10.80 -5.72 -2.48
N LEU A 73 -9.51 -5.87 -2.22
CA LEU A 73 -8.87 -5.62 -0.94
C LEU A 73 -8.42 -4.17 -0.93
N VAL A 74 -8.96 -3.36 -0.01
CA VAL A 74 -8.58 -1.98 0.22
C VAL A 74 -7.38 -1.92 1.14
N PHE A 75 -6.30 -1.27 0.70
CA PHE A 75 -5.03 -1.19 1.43
C PHE A 75 -4.59 0.23 1.75
N ALA A 76 -5.13 1.25 1.08
CA ALA A 76 -4.78 2.64 1.34
C ALA A 76 -5.97 3.58 1.08
N GLU A 77 -5.90 4.77 1.66
CA GLU A 77 -6.89 5.83 1.52
C GLU A 77 -6.24 7.21 1.48
N GLU A 78 -6.81 8.14 0.73
CA GLU A 78 -6.43 9.56 0.76
C GLU A 78 -6.98 10.19 2.05
N ASN A 79 -6.20 11.00 2.75
CA ASN A 79 -6.65 11.71 3.94
C ASN A 79 -7.73 12.73 3.57
N GLN A 80 -8.98 12.39 3.92
CA GLN A 80 -10.31 12.99 3.64
C GLN A 80 -11.31 11.97 3.03
N ASN A 81 -10.87 10.73 2.78
CA ASN A 81 -11.67 9.57 2.36
C ASN A 81 -12.44 9.78 1.05
N VAL A 82 -11.94 10.64 0.16
CA VAL A 82 -12.51 10.84 -1.19
C VAL A 82 -12.05 9.71 -2.13
N VAL A 83 -10.88 9.13 -1.86
CA VAL A 83 -10.26 8.08 -2.68
C VAL A 83 -9.76 6.94 -1.80
N ILE A 84 -10.03 5.72 -2.23
CA ILE A 84 -9.43 4.50 -1.68
C ILE A 84 -8.63 3.77 -2.76
N TRP A 85 -7.63 2.99 -2.37
CA TRP A 85 -6.88 2.14 -3.28
C TRP A 85 -6.96 0.68 -2.86
N GLY A 86 -7.14 -0.17 -3.87
CA GLY A 86 -7.31 -1.59 -3.65
C GLY A 86 -6.73 -2.45 -4.77
N ILE A 87 -6.73 -3.75 -4.53
CA ILE A 87 -6.25 -4.78 -5.45
C ILE A 87 -7.29 -5.89 -5.56
N LEU A 88 -7.39 -6.54 -6.72
CA LEU A 88 -8.35 -7.63 -6.92
C LEU A 88 -8.01 -8.87 -6.07
N LEU A 89 -9.00 -9.40 -5.36
CA LEU A 89 -8.82 -10.56 -4.46
C LEU A 89 -8.75 -11.91 -5.18
N ASN A 90 -9.16 -11.97 -6.43
CA ASN A 90 -9.22 -13.22 -7.22
C ASN A 90 -7.93 -13.50 -8.00
N GLU A 91 -6.98 -12.57 -8.00
CA GLU A 91 -5.70 -12.72 -8.69
C GLU A 91 -4.64 -13.21 -7.68
N GLN A 92 -4.21 -14.48 -7.80
CA GLN A 92 -3.04 -15.00 -7.08
C GLN A 92 -1.75 -14.44 -7.71
N GLN A 93 -1.62 -13.12 -7.72
CA GLN A 93 -0.47 -12.41 -8.22
C GLN A 93 0.38 -11.94 -7.03
N ASP A 94 1.70 -12.10 -7.16
CA ASP A 94 2.65 -11.64 -6.16
C ASP A 94 2.67 -10.12 -6.03
N ASP A 95 2.31 -9.41 -7.10
CA ASP A 95 2.29 -7.94 -7.17
C ASP A 95 1.17 -7.45 -8.10
N PRO A 96 -0.08 -7.42 -7.61
CA PRO A 96 -1.26 -7.18 -8.42
C PRO A 96 -1.39 -5.72 -8.85
N ILE A 97 -2.20 -5.47 -9.87
CA ILE A 97 -2.56 -4.13 -10.33
C ILE A 97 -3.40 -3.40 -9.28
N VAL A 98 -3.08 -2.12 -9.06
CA VAL A 98 -3.83 -1.24 -8.16
C VAL A 98 -5.01 -0.62 -8.91
N PHE A 99 -6.13 -0.53 -8.19
CA PHE A 99 -7.33 0.15 -8.60
C PHE A 99 -7.64 1.29 -7.64
N GLN A 100 -8.03 2.42 -8.18
CA GLN A 100 -8.55 3.57 -7.46
C GLN A 100 -10.07 3.46 -7.35
N GLY A 101 -10.58 3.45 -6.13
CA GLY A 101 -12.01 3.52 -5.82
C GLY A 101 -12.42 4.96 -5.52
N GLN A 102 -13.44 5.45 -6.22
CA GLN A 102 -14.05 6.76 -5.97
C GLN A 102 -15.53 6.59 -5.62
N GLU A 103 -15.99 7.30 -4.59
CA GLU A 103 -17.41 7.32 -4.24
C GLU A 103 -18.21 8.17 -5.25
N ASN A 104 -19.21 7.55 -5.87
CA ASN A 104 -20.11 8.19 -6.81
C ASN A 104 -21.55 7.70 -6.55
N GLU A 105 -22.42 8.60 -6.12
CA GLU A 105 -23.86 8.33 -5.90
C GLU A 105 -24.10 7.06 -5.04
N GLU A 106 -23.46 6.98 -3.87
CA GLU A 106 -23.57 5.87 -2.90
C GLU A 106 -22.95 4.54 -3.37
N LYS A 107 -22.13 4.56 -4.43
CA LYS A 107 -21.38 3.39 -4.90
C LYS A 107 -19.92 3.72 -5.17
N ILE A 108 -19.05 2.75 -4.94
CA ILE A 108 -17.64 2.88 -5.30
C ILE A 108 -17.44 2.40 -6.74
N THR A 109 -16.89 3.28 -7.57
CA THR A 109 -16.45 2.94 -8.93
C THR A 109 -14.94 2.77 -8.94
N TRP A 110 -14.47 1.66 -9.49
CA TRP A 110 -13.06 1.28 -9.53
C TRP A 110 -12.44 1.57 -10.90
N TYR A 111 -11.26 2.19 -10.89
CA TYR A 111 -10.47 2.53 -12.09
C TYR A 111 -9.07 1.95 -11.93
N SER A 112 -8.54 1.29 -12.97
CA SER A 112 -7.17 0.78 -12.96
C SER A 112 -6.18 1.95 -12.95
N GLU A 113 -5.18 1.88 -12.07
CA GLU A 113 -4.03 2.79 -12.08
C GLU A 113 -2.98 2.35 -13.11
N GLU A 114 -3.19 1.21 -13.78
CA GLU A 114 -2.25 0.59 -14.75
C GLU A 114 -0.83 0.37 -14.15
N MET A 115 -0.74 0.26 -12.82
CA MET A 115 0.48 0.06 -12.06
C MET A 115 0.33 -1.11 -11.08
N THR A 116 1.39 -1.89 -10.91
CA THR A 116 1.45 -2.90 -9.85
C THR A 116 1.54 -2.25 -8.48
N PHE A 117 1.14 -2.97 -7.43
CA PHE A 117 1.18 -2.48 -6.04
C PHE A 117 2.54 -1.88 -5.69
N SER A 118 3.66 -2.55 -5.99
CA SER A 118 4.97 -1.99 -5.64
C SER A 118 5.29 -0.69 -6.37
N ASN A 119 4.92 -0.58 -7.65
CA ASN A 119 5.20 0.63 -8.45
C ASN A 119 4.29 1.78 -8.03
N PHE A 120 3.01 1.50 -7.85
CA PHE A 120 2.01 2.46 -7.39
C PHE A 120 2.41 3.02 -6.02
N LEU A 121 2.73 2.15 -5.06
CA LEU A 121 3.04 2.57 -3.70
C LEU A 121 4.28 3.50 -3.65
N LEU A 122 5.33 3.17 -4.41
CA LEU A 122 6.51 4.04 -4.52
C LEU A 122 6.20 5.37 -5.22
N GLY A 123 5.37 5.35 -6.28
CA GLY A 123 4.90 6.56 -6.94
C GLY A 123 4.10 7.46 -6.01
N MET A 124 3.20 6.87 -5.22
CA MET A 124 2.40 7.56 -4.22
C MET A 124 3.27 8.27 -3.17
N TRP A 125 4.33 7.62 -2.69
CA TRP A 125 5.27 8.21 -1.74
C TRP A 125 6.15 9.29 -2.34
N LYS A 126 6.57 9.14 -3.60
CA LYS A 126 7.29 10.17 -4.35
C LYS A 126 6.45 11.44 -4.48
N TRP A 127 5.18 11.29 -4.88
CA TRP A 127 4.22 12.38 -4.96
C TRP A 127 4.03 13.08 -3.60
N GLN A 128 3.86 12.32 -2.52
CA GLN A 128 3.70 12.85 -1.16
C GLN A 128 4.89 13.68 -0.67
N ARG A 129 6.07 13.48 -1.26
CA ARG A 129 7.30 14.26 -0.97
C ARG A 129 7.55 15.39 -1.96
N GLY A 130 6.70 15.56 -2.98
CA GLY A 130 6.87 16.58 -4.03
C GLY A 130 7.94 16.22 -5.07
N ASN A 131 8.26 14.94 -5.22
CA ASN A 131 9.22 14.43 -6.19
C ASN A 131 8.45 13.80 -7.38
N GLU A 132 8.12 14.59 -8.40
CA GLU A 132 7.51 14.12 -9.67
C GLU A 132 8.55 14.05 -10.81
#